data_AF-A0A1E4LAC0-F1
#
_entry.id   AF-A0A1E4LAC0-F1
#
_cell.length_a   1.000
_cell.length_b   1.000
_cell.length_c   1.000
_cell.angle_alpha   90.00
_cell.angle_beta   90.00
_cell.angle_gamma   90.00
#
_symmetry.space_group_name_H-M   'P 1'
#
loop_
_entity.id
_entity.type
_entity.pdbx_description
1 polymer ?
#
loop_
_entity_poly.entity_id
_entity_poly.type
_entity_poly.pdbx_seq_one_letter_code
_entity_poly.pdbx_strand_id
1 'polypeptide(L)'
;MASTHKQVFDQIFGMHADVLREVLAEDRQDQLDWARSIQSRRFVVNEPWRGQFKSLGRTAEFQKVQMEAAKDKFERAKTLATSFKLRSERGVALMFDILTQNGSISASTKAQIFADYGRIPATASEKEKEVARLRAVATRRAQSALPEWVHDVLVRKLTVAEGEGTVHGERYRLAEDYGISLNSF
;
A
#
# COMPACT_ATOMS: atom_id res chain seq x y z
N MET A 1 14.54 -1.63 15.41
CA MET A 1 15.68 -0.89 14.83
C MET A 1 16.48 -0.13 15.89
N ALA A 2 15.93 0.92 16.50
CA ALA A 2 16.67 1.77 17.46
C ALA A 2 17.18 1.02 18.72
N SER A 3 16.48 -0.02 19.15
CA SER A 3 16.85 -0.91 20.27
C SER A 3 17.62 -2.16 19.80
N THR A 4 17.04 -2.95 18.89
CA THR A 4 17.57 -4.25 18.46
C THR A 4 18.83 -4.16 17.59
N HIS A 5 19.00 -3.09 16.81
CA HIS A 5 20.12 -2.91 15.87
C HIS A 5 20.85 -1.60 16.15
N LYS A 6 21.21 -1.39 17.44
CA LYS A 6 21.75 -0.13 17.97
C LYS A 6 22.96 0.38 17.19
N GLN A 7 23.92 -0.49 16.86
CA GLN A 7 25.15 -0.12 16.17
C GLN A 7 24.88 0.45 14.77
N VAL A 8 24.03 -0.22 13.97
CA VAL A 8 23.65 0.25 12.63
C VAL A 8 22.88 1.57 12.73
N PHE A 9 22.02 1.70 13.73
CA PHE A 9 21.28 2.93 13.98
C PHE A 9 22.23 4.10 14.33
N ASP A 10 23.18 3.88 15.26
CA ASP A 10 24.18 4.88 15.65
C ASP A 10 25.05 5.30 14.46
N GLN A 11 25.48 4.34 13.63
CA GLN A 11 26.29 4.62 12.45
C GLN A 11 25.58 5.53 11.44
N ILE A 12 24.26 5.37 11.29
CA ILE A 12 23.48 6.15 10.31
C ILE A 12 23.14 7.53 10.83
N PHE A 13 22.66 7.64 12.07
CA PHE A 13 22.18 8.91 12.61
C PHE A 13 23.30 9.73 13.29
N GLY A 14 24.42 9.09 13.66
CA GLY A 14 25.57 9.75 14.27
C GLY A 14 25.15 10.56 15.50
N MET A 15 25.53 11.84 15.53
CA MET A 15 25.15 12.77 16.61
C MET A 15 23.64 12.97 16.78
N HIS A 16 22.82 12.55 15.81
CA HIS A 16 21.36 12.65 15.87
C HIS A 16 20.68 11.38 16.39
N ALA A 17 21.45 10.32 16.69
CA ALA A 17 20.89 9.04 17.10
C ALA A 17 20.10 9.14 18.41
N ASP A 18 20.62 9.87 19.40
CA ASP A 18 19.96 10.00 20.69
C ASP A 18 18.69 10.84 20.60
N VAL A 19 18.72 11.94 19.83
CA VAL A 19 17.51 12.74 19.54
C VAL A 19 16.40 11.86 18.95
N LEU A 20 16.72 11.00 17.98
CA LEU A 20 15.70 10.14 17.38
C LEU A 20 15.22 9.05 18.34
N ARG A 21 16.06 8.54 19.25
CA ARG A 21 15.63 7.58 20.28
C ARG A 21 14.66 8.21 21.27
N GLU A 22 14.98 9.41 21.73
CA GLU A 22 14.14 10.18 22.65
C GLU A 22 12.76 10.40 22.01
N VAL A 23 12.72 10.94 20.79
CA VAL A 23 11.46 11.16 20.06
C VAL A 23 10.66 9.87 19.87
N LEU A 24 11.30 8.73 19.59
CA LEU A 24 10.61 7.45 19.44
C LEU A 24 10.01 6.92 20.76
N ALA A 25 10.46 7.42 21.91
CA ALA A 25 9.92 7.11 23.23
C ALA A 25 8.82 8.09 23.68
N GLU A 26 8.73 9.27 23.06
CA GLU A 26 7.68 10.26 23.33
C GLU A 26 6.30 9.81 22.85
N ASP A 27 5.27 10.53 23.28
CA ASP A 27 3.92 10.30 22.82
C ASP A 27 3.69 10.72 21.35
N ARG A 28 2.53 10.37 20.81
CA ARG A 28 2.21 10.58 19.40
C ARG A 28 2.21 12.06 19.00
N GLN A 29 1.78 12.96 19.89
CA GLN A 29 1.72 14.38 19.58
C GLN A 29 3.14 14.95 19.44
N ASP A 30 4.01 14.62 20.39
CA ASP A 30 5.41 15.06 20.39
C ASP A 30 6.20 14.47 19.20
N GLN A 31 5.94 13.21 18.85
CA GLN A 31 6.49 12.60 17.63
C GLN A 31 6.09 13.38 16.37
N LEU A 32 4.83 13.82 16.27
CA LEU A 32 4.33 14.58 15.14
C LEU A 32 4.92 16.00 15.11
N ASP A 33 5.08 16.64 16.27
CA ASP A 33 5.68 17.97 16.37
C ASP A 33 7.16 17.94 16.00
N TRP A 34 7.90 16.93 16.45
CA TRP A 34 9.27 16.71 15.98
C TRP A 34 9.33 16.45 14.47
N ALA A 35 8.45 15.59 13.94
CA ALA A 35 8.40 15.30 12.51
C ALA A 35 8.09 16.56 11.68
N ARG A 36 7.29 17.50 12.21
CA ARG A 36 7.05 18.83 11.60
C ARG A 36 8.29 19.72 11.66
N SER A 37 9.08 19.64 12.74
CA SER A 37 10.27 20.46 12.90
C SER A 37 11.38 20.13 11.89
N ILE A 38 11.48 18.87 11.44
CA ILE A 38 12.51 18.41 10.50
C ILE A 38 12.11 18.55 9.03
N GLN A 39 10.95 19.13 8.71
CA GLN A 39 10.47 19.28 7.33
C GLN A 39 10.20 20.73 6.97
N SER A 40 10.34 21.05 5.69
CA SER A 40 9.98 22.36 5.13
C SER A 40 8.47 22.55 5.05
N ARG A 41 8.02 23.80 4.85
CA ARG A 41 6.61 24.15 4.57
C ARG A 41 6.03 23.48 3.32
N ARG A 42 6.88 22.85 2.48
CA ARG A 42 6.49 22.07 1.30
C ARG A 42 6.50 20.55 1.56
N PHE A 43 6.50 20.12 2.82
CA PHE A 43 6.51 18.72 3.23
C PHE A 43 7.72 17.91 2.76
N VAL A 44 8.87 18.58 2.59
CA VAL A 44 10.15 17.94 2.27
C VAL A 44 10.97 17.86 3.54
N VAL A 45 11.39 16.64 3.93
CA VAL A 45 12.32 16.42 5.05
C VAL A 45 13.65 17.12 4.74
N ASN A 46 14.13 17.91 5.69
CA ASN A 46 15.37 18.67 5.57
C ASN A 46 16.60 17.76 5.77
N GLU A 47 17.74 18.16 5.24
CA GLU A 47 19.02 17.53 5.59
C GLU A 47 19.42 17.92 7.04
N PRO A 48 20.11 17.05 7.78
CA PRO A 48 20.65 15.74 7.37
C PRO A 48 19.65 14.57 7.49
N TRP A 49 18.48 14.79 8.10
CA TRP A 49 17.50 13.73 8.39
C TRP A 49 17.07 12.98 7.13
N ARG A 50 16.87 13.68 6.01
CA ARG A 50 16.50 13.06 4.74
C ARG A 50 17.55 12.07 4.24
N GLY A 51 18.83 12.46 4.23
CA GLY A 51 19.93 11.57 3.90
C GLY A 51 20.01 10.37 4.83
N GLN A 52 19.87 10.60 6.14
CA GLN A 52 19.94 9.54 7.15
C GLN A 52 18.79 8.53 7.02
N PHE A 53 17.54 8.98 6.85
CA PHE A 53 16.41 8.09 6.63
C PHE A 53 16.52 7.30 5.32
N LYS A 54 17.08 7.89 4.26
CA LYS A 54 17.39 7.15 3.03
C LYS A 54 18.44 6.07 3.26
N SER A 55 19.49 6.36 4.01
CA SER A 55 20.51 5.38 4.39
C SER A 55 19.91 4.26 5.23
N LEU A 56 19.02 4.60 6.18
CA LEU A 56 18.27 3.62 6.96
C LEU A 56 17.41 2.71 6.07
N GLY A 57 16.68 3.27 5.11
CA GLY A 57 15.86 2.51 4.15
C GLY A 57 16.63 1.49 3.30
N ARG A 58 17.96 1.62 3.21
CA ARG A 58 18.83 0.73 2.44
C ARG A 58 19.44 -0.40 3.25
N THR A 59 19.28 -0.41 4.58
CA THR A 59 19.83 -1.48 5.41
C THR A 59 18.92 -2.70 5.42
N ALA A 60 19.51 -3.89 5.40
CA ALA A 60 18.76 -5.14 5.44
C ALA A 60 17.95 -5.27 6.74
N GLU A 61 18.49 -4.78 7.85
CA GLU A 61 17.85 -4.78 9.16
C GLU A 61 16.56 -3.95 9.15
N PHE A 62 16.59 -2.75 8.58
CA PHE A 62 15.41 -1.89 8.55
C PHE A 62 14.40 -2.35 7.50
N GLN A 63 14.87 -2.91 6.37
CA GLN A 63 13.98 -3.57 5.41
C GLN A 63 13.25 -4.74 6.05
N LYS A 64 13.92 -5.55 6.88
CA LYS A 64 13.28 -6.63 7.65
C LYS A 64 12.21 -6.08 8.60
N VAL A 65 12.51 -5.00 9.34
CA VAL A 65 11.52 -4.33 10.21
C VAL A 65 10.30 -3.85 9.41
N GLN A 66 10.52 -3.25 8.23
CA GLN A 66 9.42 -2.82 7.36
C GLN A 66 8.58 -3.99 6.85
N MET A 67 9.21 -5.10 6.47
CA MET A 67 8.53 -6.33 6.03
C MET A 67 7.70 -6.93 7.17
N GLU A 68 8.24 -7.00 8.38
CA GLU A 68 7.51 -7.46 9.57
C GLU A 68 6.31 -6.57 9.88
N ALA A 69 6.48 -5.25 9.82
CA ALA A 69 5.40 -4.29 10.01
C ALA A 69 4.31 -4.39 8.92
N ALA A 70 4.69 -4.74 7.68
CA ALA A 70 3.75 -4.92 6.57
C ALA A 70 3.03 -6.28 6.61
N LYS A 71 3.58 -7.28 7.32
CA LYS A 71 3.11 -8.67 7.31
C LYS A 71 1.64 -8.82 7.70
N ASP A 72 1.22 -8.23 8.82
CA ASP A 72 -0.19 -8.29 9.27
C ASP A 72 -1.14 -7.77 8.18
N LYS A 73 -0.79 -6.62 7.60
CA LYS A 73 -1.60 -6.00 6.56
C LYS A 73 -1.65 -6.86 5.29
N PHE A 74 -0.55 -7.52 4.94
CA PHE A 74 -0.49 -8.44 3.80
C PHE A 74 -1.37 -9.68 4.03
N GLU A 75 -1.31 -10.30 5.21
CA GLU A 75 -2.18 -11.45 5.53
C GLU A 75 -3.67 -11.06 5.57
N ARG A 76 -3.97 -9.86 6.08
CA ARG A 76 -5.33 -9.29 6.01
C ARG A 76 -5.76 -9.05 4.57
N ALA A 77 -4.88 -8.62 3.68
CA ALA A 77 -5.18 -8.46 2.26
C ALA A 77 -5.48 -9.81 1.59
N LYS A 78 -4.72 -10.87 1.88
CA LYS A 78 -5.00 -12.24 1.42
C LYS A 78 -6.37 -12.73 1.90
N THR A 79 -6.65 -12.55 3.20
CA THR A 79 -7.95 -12.90 3.80
C THR A 79 -9.09 -12.14 3.11
N LEU A 80 -8.91 -10.84 2.89
CA LEU A 80 -9.90 -10.00 2.23
C LEU A 80 -10.12 -10.43 0.77
N ALA A 81 -9.05 -10.71 0.01
CA ALA A 81 -9.11 -11.19 -1.36
C ALA A 81 -9.94 -12.49 -1.46
N THR A 82 -9.66 -13.47 -0.60
CA THR A 82 -10.46 -14.70 -0.50
C THR A 82 -11.92 -14.43 -0.17
N SER A 83 -12.19 -13.51 0.77
CA SER A 83 -13.56 -13.14 1.14
C SER A 83 -14.34 -12.47 0.00
N PHE A 84 -13.63 -11.84 -0.94
CA PHE A 84 -14.15 -11.22 -2.15
C PHE A 84 -14.03 -12.12 -3.39
N LYS A 85 -13.72 -13.42 -3.21
CA LYS A 85 -13.63 -14.43 -4.27
C LYS A 85 -12.59 -14.09 -5.36
N LEU A 86 -11.58 -13.32 -5.00
CA LEU A 86 -10.38 -13.09 -5.80
C LEU A 86 -9.37 -14.19 -5.48
N ARG A 87 -8.67 -14.66 -6.50
CA ARG A 87 -7.72 -15.78 -6.40
C ARG A 87 -6.33 -15.46 -6.87
N SER A 88 -6.13 -14.32 -7.54
CA SER A 88 -4.86 -13.96 -8.16
C SER A 88 -3.95 -13.11 -7.26
N GLU A 89 -2.65 -13.13 -7.53
CA GLU A 89 -1.65 -12.19 -6.97
C GLU A 89 -2.13 -10.73 -7.09
N ARG A 90 -2.70 -10.36 -8.25
CA ARG A 90 -3.33 -9.04 -8.45
C ARG A 90 -4.51 -8.79 -7.50
N GLY A 91 -5.26 -9.83 -7.14
CA GLY A 91 -6.32 -9.75 -6.13
C GLY A 91 -5.79 -9.39 -4.75
N VAL A 92 -4.68 -9.97 -4.32
CA VAL A 92 -4.01 -9.59 -3.08
C VAL A 92 -3.47 -8.18 -3.17
N ALA A 93 -2.79 -7.83 -4.28
CA ALA A 93 -2.23 -6.50 -4.48
C ALA A 93 -3.31 -5.40 -4.41
N LEU A 94 -4.46 -5.61 -5.07
CA LEU A 94 -5.59 -4.68 -5.03
C LEU A 94 -6.16 -4.52 -3.61
N MET A 95 -6.31 -5.63 -2.88
CA MET A 95 -6.80 -5.59 -1.50
C MET A 95 -5.80 -4.95 -0.54
N PHE A 96 -4.49 -5.15 -0.76
CA PHE A 96 -3.44 -4.53 0.02
C PHE A 96 -3.38 -3.01 -0.20
N ASP A 97 -3.53 -2.54 -1.44
CA ASP A 97 -3.69 -1.11 -1.75
C ASP A 97 -4.93 -0.53 -1.05
N ILE A 98 -6.07 -1.22 -1.08
CA ILE A 98 -7.30 -0.79 -0.41
C ILE A 98 -7.10 -0.70 1.11
N LEU A 99 -6.52 -1.72 1.75
CA LEU A 99 -6.27 -1.68 3.20
C LEU A 99 -5.28 -0.58 3.60
N THR A 100 -4.27 -0.32 2.76
CA THR A 100 -3.25 0.70 3.03
C THR A 100 -3.79 2.12 2.86
N GLN A 101 -4.51 2.37 1.77
CA GLN A 101 -4.95 3.72 1.39
C GLN A 101 -6.34 4.08 1.93
N ASN A 102 -7.21 3.09 2.14
CA ASN A 102 -8.61 3.32 2.52
C ASN A 102 -9.02 2.65 3.83
N GLY A 103 -8.19 1.76 4.38
CA GLY A 103 -8.45 1.04 5.62
C GLY A 103 -9.41 -0.15 5.47
N SER A 104 -10.53 -0.01 4.76
CA SER A 104 -11.52 -1.09 4.57
C SER A 104 -12.47 -0.85 3.38
N ILE A 105 -13.38 -1.82 3.16
CA ILE A 105 -14.53 -1.71 2.25
C ILE A 105 -15.80 -1.81 3.08
N SER A 106 -16.73 -0.85 2.94
CA SER A 106 -17.98 -0.86 3.68
C SER A 106 -18.91 -2.01 3.25
N ALA A 107 -19.87 -2.37 4.10
CA ALA A 107 -20.83 -3.43 3.79
C ALA A 107 -21.69 -3.09 2.55
N SER A 108 -22.08 -1.84 2.36
CA SER A 108 -22.85 -1.40 1.20
C SER A 108 -22.05 -1.50 -0.10
N THR A 109 -20.79 -1.04 -0.10
CA THR A 109 -19.89 -1.18 -1.26
C THR A 109 -19.61 -2.65 -1.56
N LYS A 110 -19.44 -3.49 -0.52
CA LYS A 110 -19.31 -4.95 -0.68
C LYS A 110 -20.52 -5.55 -1.38
N ALA A 111 -21.74 -5.22 -0.95
CA ALA A 111 -22.95 -5.74 -1.58
C ALA A 111 -23.05 -5.36 -3.07
N GLN A 112 -22.70 -4.12 -3.43
CA GLN A 112 -22.66 -3.66 -4.83
C GLN A 112 -21.64 -4.44 -5.67
N ILE A 113 -20.46 -4.73 -5.12
CA ILE A 113 -19.44 -5.54 -5.79
C ILE A 113 -19.98 -6.94 -6.09
N PHE A 114 -20.60 -7.60 -5.11
CA PHE A 114 -21.18 -8.93 -5.32
C PHE A 114 -22.35 -8.93 -6.30
N ALA A 115 -23.14 -7.84 -6.35
CA ALA A 115 -24.15 -7.66 -7.38
C ALA A 115 -23.53 -7.55 -8.79
N ASP A 116 -22.40 -6.85 -8.93
CA ASP A 116 -21.67 -6.77 -10.20
C ASP A 116 -21.10 -8.14 -10.61
N TYR A 117 -20.67 -8.97 -9.65
CA TYR A 117 -20.22 -10.33 -9.95
C TYR A 117 -21.32 -11.19 -10.59
N GLY A 118 -22.58 -11.00 -10.19
CA GLY A 118 -23.72 -11.69 -10.77
C GLY A 118 -23.97 -11.34 -12.24
N ARG A 119 -23.37 -10.26 -12.75
CA ARG A 119 -23.47 -9.84 -14.16
C ARG A 119 -22.32 -10.36 -15.02
N ILE A 120 -21.34 -11.06 -14.43
CA ILE A 120 -20.22 -11.64 -15.19
C ILE A 120 -20.76 -12.83 -16.01
N PRO A 121 -20.51 -12.87 -17.34
CA PRO A 121 -21.00 -13.96 -18.18
C PRO A 121 -20.51 -15.32 -17.68
N ALA A 122 -21.43 -16.29 -17.57
CA ALA A 122 -21.09 -17.66 -17.17
C ALA A 122 -20.11 -18.32 -18.15
N THR A 123 -20.16 -17.92 -19.43
CA THR A 123 -19.32 -18.38 -20.54
C THR A 123 -17.89 -17.85 -20.51
N ALA A 124 -17.60 -16.83 -19.67
CA ALA A 124 -16.25 -16.29 -19.55
C ALA A 124 -15.29 -17.34 -18.96
N SER A 125 -14.04 -17.31 -19.39
CA SER A 125 -12.96 -18.10 -18.78
C SER A 125 -12.70 -17.65 -17.34
N GLU A 126 -12.05 -18.50 -16.53
CA GLU A 126 -11.73 -18.14 -15.15
C GLU A 126 -10.81 -16.90 -15.05
N LYS A 127 -9.91 -16.70 -16.01
CA LYS A 127 -9.06 -15.51 -16.07
C LYS A 127 -9.89 -14.24 -16.34
N GLU A 128 -10.83 -14.31 -17.28
CA GLU A 128 -11.72 -13.18 -17.59
C GLU A 128 -12.65 -12.87 -16.41
N LYS A 129 -13.16 -13.90 -15.72
CA LYS A 129 -13.95 -13.73 -14.50
C LYS A 129 -13.13 -13.07 -13.39
N GLU A 130 -11.89 -13.50 -13.18
CA GLU A 130 -11.00 -12.89 -12.19
C GLU A 130 -10.77 -11.41 -12.50
N VAL A 131 -10.45 -11.06 -13.76
CA VAL A 131 -10.30 -9.65 -14.19
C VAL A 131 -11.59 -8.87 -13.97
N ALA A 132 -12.74 -9.42 -14.35
CA ALA A 132 -14.03 -8.74 -14.15
C ALA A 132 -14.34 -8.50 -12.67
N ARG A 133 -13.99 -9.44 -11.78
CA ARG A 133 -14.11 -9.26 -10.33
C ARG A 133 -13.17 -8.16 -9.81
N LEU A 134 -11.92 -8.16 -10.25
CA LEU A 134 -10.95 -7.10 -9.91
C LEU A 134 -11.45 -5.72 -10.33
N ARG A 135 -11.98 -5.60 -11.57
CA ARG A 135 -12.57 -4.36 -12.10
C ARG A 135 -13.76 -3.89 -11.25
N ALA A 136 -14.65 -4.79 -10.86
CA ALA A 136 -15.80 -4.46 -10.02
C ALA A 136 -15.35 -3.94 -8.64
N VAL A 137 -14.39 -4.60 -7.99
CA VAL A 137 -13.80 -4.13 -6.72
C VAL A 137 -13.17 -2.75 -6.90
N ALA A 138 -12.31 -2.58 -7.90
CA ALA A 138 -11.61 -1.33 -8.20
C ALA A 138 -12.60 -0.17 -8.41
N THR A 139 -13.61 -0.40 -9.25
CA THR A 139 -14.61 0.60 -9.63
C THR A 139 -15.47 1.00 -8.45
N ARG A 140 -16.06 0.04 -7.74
CA ARG A 140 -16.96 0.34 -6.61
C ARG A 140 -16.22 0.99 -5.46
N ARG A 141 -14.99 0.57 -5.19
CA ARG A 141 -14.21 1.21 -4.14
C ARG A 141 -13.83 2.64 -4.52
N ALA A 142 -13.44 2.90 -5.78
CA ALA A 142 -13.15 4.25 -6.24
C ALA A 142 -14.38 5.18 -6.18
N GLN A 143 -15.56 4.69 -6.57
CA GLN A 143 -16.82 5.44 -6.49
C GLN A 143 -17.22 5.87 -5.06
N SER A 144 -16.67 5.20 -4.05
CA SER A 144 -16.89 5.52 -2.63
C SER A 144 -15.79 6.42 -2.02
N ALA A 145 -14.91 6.98 -2.84
CA ALA A 145 -14.01 8.07 -2.46
C ALA A 145 -14.74 9.44 -2.53
N LEU A 146 -14.09 10.50 -2.06
CA LEU A 146 -14.61 11.86 -2.29
C LEU A 146 -14.62 12.17 -3.79
N PRO A 147 -15.63 12.91 -4.31
CA PRO A 147 -15.83 13.13 -5.74
C PRO A 147 -14.58 13.58 -6.51
N GLU A 148 -13.78 14.48 -5.92
CA GLU A 148 -12.56 15.02 -6.52
C GLU A 148 -11.44 13.98 -6.68
N TRP A 149 -11.46 12.90 -5.89
CA TRP A 149 -10.46 11.83 -5.93
C TRP A 149 -10.92 10.59 -6.69
N VAL A 150 -12.20 10.48 -7.07
CA VAL A 150 -12.76 9.27 -7.70
C VAL A 150 -11.96 8.86 -8.93
N HIS A 151 -11.64 9.81 -9.81
CA HIS A 151 -10.91 9.52 -11.05
C HIS A 151 -9.51 8.98 -10.77
N ASP A 152 -8.75 9.67 -9.92
CA ASP A 152 -7.39 9.28 -9.56
C ASP A 152 -7.33 7.89 -8.91
N VAL A 153 -8.22 7.67 -7.94
CA VAL A 153 -8.36 6.39 -7.23
C VAL A 153 -8.77 5.28 -8.19
N LEU A 154 -9.65 5.57 -9.16
CA LEU A 154 -10.08 4.60 -10.16
C LEU A 154 -8.94 4.19 -11.08
N VAL A 155 -8.19 5.15 -11.63
CA VAL A 155 -7.06 4.88 -12.55
C VAL A 155 -6.02 3.99 -11.87
N ARG A 156 -5.66 4.30 -10.62
CA ARG A 156 -4.73 3.48 -9.83
C ARG A 156 -5.24 2.06 -9.61
N LYS A 157 -6.49 1.90 -9.18
CA LYS A 157 -7.05 0.58 -8.88
C LYS A 157 -7.29 -0.25 -10.14
N LEU A 158 -7.69 0.38 -11.23
CA LEU A 158 -7.80 -0.29 -12.53
C LEU A 158 -6.44 -0.72 -13.07
N THR A 159 -5.38 0.07 -12.88
CA THR A 159 -4.01 -0.37 -13.24
C THR A 159 -3.66 -1.71 -12.59
N VAL A 160 -4.07 -1.93 -11.33
CA VAL A 160 -3.90 -3.23 -10.67
C VAL A 160 -4.84 -4.30 -11.22
N ALA A 161 -6.11 -3.96 -11.47
CA ALA A 161 -7.09 -4.90 -12.00
C ALA A 161 -6.74 -5.40 -13.42
N GLU A 162 -6.29 -4.48 -14.30
CA GLU A 162 -5.88 -4.75 -15.66
C GLU A 162 -4.48 -5.37 -15.74
N GLY A 163 -3.65 -5.18 -14.71
CA GLY A 163 -2.26 -5.62 -14.69
C GLY A 163 -1.31 -4.66 -15.39
N GLU A 164 -1.84 -3.60 -15.97
CA GLU A 164 -1.08 -2.52 -16.57
C GLU A 164 -1.92 -1.24 -16.63
N GLY A 165 -1.26 -0.11 -16.78
CA GLY A 165 -1.92 1.19 -16.81
C GLY A 165 -0.95 2.34 -16.61
N THR A 166 -1.43 3.56 -16.80
CA THR A 166 -0.63 4.77 -16.62
C THR A 166 -1.16 5.54 -15.43
N VAL A 167 -0.31 5.78 -14.43
CA VAL A 167 -0.65 6.49 -13.19
C VAL A 167 0.32 7.66 -13.04
N HIS A 168 -0.20 8.88 -12.95
CA HIS A 168 0.59 10.11 -12.81
C HIS A 168 1.72 10.28 -13.86
N GLY A 169 1.49 9.81 -15.09
CA GLY A 169 2.45 9.90 -16.19
C GLY A 169 3.40 8.70 -16.33
N GLU A 170 3.43 7.81 -15.34
CA GLU A 170 4.28 6.61 -15.36
C GLU A 170 3.47 5.39 -15.81
N ARG A 171 4.05 4.59 -16.72
CA ARG A 171 3.45 3.34 -17.21
C ARG A 171 3.90 2.18 -16.31
N TYR A 172 2.95 1.35 -15.91
CA TYR A 172 3.18 0.16 -15.10
C TYR A 172 2.73 -1.09 -15.86
N ARG A 173 3.52 -2.16 -15.78
CA ARG A 173 3.21 -3.53 -16.24
C ARG A 173 3.50 -4.50 -15.12
N LEU A 174 2.47 -4.83 -14.33
CA LEU A 174 2.63 -5.49 -13.04
C LEU A 174 3.34 -6.85 -13.10
N ALA A 175 3.09 -7.62 -14.15
CA ALA A 175 3.74 -8.92 -14.32
C ALA A 175 5.24 -8.78 -14.64
N GLU A 176 5.60 -7.81 -15.47
CA GLU A 176 6.98 -7.59 -15.93
C GLU A 176 7.82 -6.86 -14.86
N ASP A 177 7.24 -5.82 -14.26
CA ASP A 177 7.95 -4.93 -13.36
C ASP A 177 8.03 -5.48 -11.93
N TYR A 178 7.04 -6.29 -11.51
CA TYR A 178 6.89 -6.74 -10.13
C TYR A 178 6.56 -8.23 -9.96
N GLY A 179 6.38 -8.99 -11.04
CA GLY A 179 5.97 -10.39 -10.96
C GLY A 179 4.54 -10.60 -10.44
N ILE A 180 3.68 -9.58 -10.50
CA ILE A 180 2.30 -9.65 -10.00
C ILE A 180 1.34 -9.91 -11.16
N SER A 181 0.72 -11.08 -11.17
CA SER A 181 -0.02 -11.60 -12.32
C SER A 181 -1.39 -12.20 -11.96
N LEU A 182 -1.96 -12.99 -12.87
CA LEU A 182 -3.18 -13.77 -12.65
C LEU A 182 -2.93 -15.13 -11.98
N ASN A 183 -1.69 -15.45 -11.62
CA ASN A 183 -1.37 -16.68 -10.90
C ASN A 183 -2.03 -16.67 -9.51
N SER A 184 -2.36 -17.86 -9.02
CA SER A 184 -2.96 -18.02 -7.71
C SER A 184 -1.98 -17.66 -6.58
N PHE A 185 -2.47 -17.03 -5.52
CA PHE A 185 -1.69 -16.66 -4.32
C PHE A 185 -1.91 -17.56 -3.11
#